data_AF-A0A3D6CI92-F1
#
_entry.id   AF-A0A3D6CI92-F1
#
_cell.length_a   1.000
_cell.length_b   1.000
_cell.length_c   1.000
_cell.angle_alpha   90.00
_cell.angle_beta   90.00
_cell.angle_gamma   90.00
#
_symmetry.space_group_name_H-M   'P 1'
#
loop_
_entity.id
_entity.type
_entity.pdbx_description
1 polymer ?
#
loop_
_entity_poly.entity_id
_entity_poly.type
_entity_poly.pdbx_seq_one_letter_code
_entity_poly.pdbx_strand_id
1 'polypeptide(L)'
;MKKWFFSFLLCSQMALAQQPAVIAPGNNLIVDGIPSIPLSIKEEMQFYSESRSAGFAGWHPINRSMLISTRFGNTNQLHQL
;
A
#
# COMPACT_ATOMS: atom_id res chain seq x y z
N MET A 1 38.48 26.36 7.61
CA MET A 1 38.12 25.75 6.31
C MET A 1 38.07 24.22 6.34
N LYS A 2 39.08 23.51 6.90
CA LYS A 2 39.10 22.03 6.96
C LYS A 2 37.92 21.37 7.71
N LYS A 3 37.40 21.98 8.78
CA LYS A 3 36.26 21.45 9.57
C LYS A 3 34.94 21.39 8.77
N TRP A 4 34.71 22.38 7.91
CA TRP A 4 33.53 22.40 7.03
C TRP A 4 33.67 21.42 5.86
N PHE A 5 34.89 21.28 5.32
CA PHE A 5 35.17 20.30 4.28
C PHE A 5 34.93 18.86 4.77
N PHE A 6 35.34 18.55 6.00
CA PHE A 6 35.09 17.24 6.61
C PHE A 6 33.59 17.00 6.87
N SER A 7 32.86 18.03 7.33
CA SER A 7 31.41 17.95 7.51
C SER A 7 30.67 17.72 6.19
N PHE A 8 31.09 18.42 5.13
CA PHE A 8 30.49 18.28 3.80
C PHE A 8 30.78 16.91 3.18
N LEU A 9 32.00 16.39 3.38
CA LEU A 9 32.39 15.05 2.95
C LEU A 9 31.59 13.96 3.69
N LEU A 10 31.33 14.14 4.99
CA LEU A 10 30.53 13.22 5.80
C LEU A 10 29.04 13.24 5.38
N CYS A 11 28.46 14.41 5.11
CA CYS A 11 27.09 14.52 4.59
C CYS A 11 26.91 13.88 3.21
N SER A 12 27.91 14.02 2.32
CA SER A 12 27.88 13.40 0.98
C SER A 12 27.83 11.87 1.06
N GLN A 13 28.53 11.26 2.02
CA GLN A 13 28.51 9.81 2.24
C GLN A 13 27.15 9.29 2.71
N MET A 14 26.40 10.06 3.50
CA MET A 14 25.06 9.67 3.96
C MET A 14 24.04 9.63 2.82
N ALA A 15 24.17 10.51 1.82
CA ALA A 15 23.27 10.55 0.66
C ALA A 15 23.43 9.31 -0.25
N LEU A 16 24.64 8.76 -0.34
CA LEU A 16 24.93 7.56 -1.15
C LEU A 16 24.57 6.24 -0.47
N ALA A 17 24.30 6.24 0.83
CA ALA A 17 24.00 5.05 1.62
C ALA A 17 22.50 4.69 1.72
N GLN A 18 21.63 5.40 1.00
CA GLN A 18 20.20 5.09 0.98
C GLN A 18 19.94 3.84 0.11
N GLN A 19 19.88 2.67 0.74
CA GLN A 19 19.27 1.50 0.09
C GLN A 19 17.78 1.77 -0.15
N PRO A 20 17.24 1.44 -1.34
CA PRO A 20 15.80 1.48 -1.56
C PRO A 20 15.14 0.48 -0.61
N ALA A 21 14.06 0.91 0.04
CA ALA A 21 13.25 0.00 0.84
C ALA A 21 12.70 -1.13 -0.04
N VAL A 22 12.71 -2.36 0.46
CA VAL A 22 12.28 -3.57 -0.27
C VAL A 22 11.08 -4.18 0.43
N ILE A 23 10.16 -4.73 -0.35
CA ILE A 23 8.98 -5.44 0.16
C ILE A 23 9.42 -6.83 0.64
N ALA A 24 9.22 -7.12 1.93
CA ALA A 24 9.43 -8.44 2.48
C ALA A 24 8.25 -9.37 2.12
N PRO A 25 8.51 -10.63 1.72
CA PRO A 25 7.46 -11.64 1.60
C PRO A 25 6.71 -11.85 2.92
N GLY A 26 5.45 -12.27 2.84
CA GLY A 26 4.68 -12.65 4.02
C GLY A 26 5.34 -13.81 4.77
N ASN A 27 5.27 -13.81 6.10
CA ASN A 27 5.90 -14.82 6.96
C ASN A 27 5.40 -16.26 6.70
N ASN A 28 4.28 -16.40 6.00
CA ASN A 28 3.68 -17.66 5.58
C ASN A 28 4.18 -18.16 4.20
N LEU A 29 5.17 -17.49 3.59
CA LEU A 29 5.68 -17.81 2.26
C LEU A 29 7.16 -18.25 2.34
N ILE A 30 7.49 -19.35 1.67
CA ILE A 30 8.87 -19.70 1.34
C ILE A 30 9.09 -19.23 -0.10
N VAL A 31 10.10 -18.40 -0.30
CA VAL A 31 10.35 -17.75 -1.59
C VAL A 31 11.71 -18.19 -2.11
N ASP A 32 11.75 -18.64 -3.36
CA ASP A 32 12.99 -18.99 -4.09
C ASP A 32 13.00 -18.31 -5.45
N GLY A 33 14.15 -17.79 -5.87
CA GLY A 33 14.35 -17.14 -7.17
C GLY A 33 13.61 -15.82 -7.41
N ILE A 34 12.91 -15.24 -6.43
CA ILE A 34 12.22 -13.94 -6.60
C ILE A 34 13.19 -12.78 -6.34
N PRO A 35 13.39 -11.85 -7.29
CA PRO A 35 14.22 -10.68 -7.06
C PRO A 35 13.58 -9.71 -6.05
N SER A 36 14.41 -8.92 -5.38
CA SER A 36 13.94 -7.90 -4.45
C SER A 36 13.04 -6.88 -5.15
N ILE A 37 11.81 -6.69 -4.66
CA ILE A 37 10.85 -5.73 -5.20
C ILE A 37 10.99 -4.40 -4.44
N PRO A 38 11.33 -3.28 -5.12
CA PRO A 38 11.39 -1.97 -4.48
C PRO A 38 10.03 -1.53 -3.94
N LEU A 39 10.02 -0.91 -2.75
CA LEU A 39 8.82 -0.38 -2.11
C LEU A 39 8.16 0.74 -2.93
N SER A 40 8.95 1.50 -3.69
CA SER A 40 8.45 2.57 -4.55
C SER A 40 7.41 2.10 -5.56
N ILE A 41 7.54 0.88 -6.09
CA ILE A 41 6.56 0.30 -7.01
C ILE A 41 5.21 0.13 -6.31
N LYS A 42 5.20 -0.38 -5.07
CA LYS A 42 3.97 -0.53 -4.28
C LYS A 42 3.33 0.83 -4.00
N GLU A 43 4.14 1.83 -3.65
CA GLU A 43 3.67 3.18 -3.35
C GLU A 43 3.02 3.83 -4.59
N GLU A 44 3.66 3.71 -5.75
CA GLU A 44 3.13 4.24 -7.01
C GLU A 44 1.83 3.53 -7.43
N MET A 45 1.76 2.21 -7.23
CA MET A 45 0.59 1.42 -7.58
C MET A 45 -0.54 1.47 -6.53
N GLN A 46 -0.35 2.09 -5.37
CA GLN A 46 -1.31 2.07 -4.27
C GLN A 46 -2.71 2.54 -4.70
N PHE A 47 -2.77 3.62 -5.49
CA PHE A 47 -4.02 4.18 -6.00
C PHE A 47 -4.79 3.24 -6.94
N TYR A 48 -4.08 2.33 -7.62
CA TYR A 48 -4.68 1.38 -8.55
C TYR A 48 -4.98 0.03 -7.88
N SER A 49 -4.28 -0.30 -6.79
CA SER A 49 -4.43 -1.57 -6.08
C SER A 49 -5.73 -1.66 -5.25
N GLU A 50 -6.24 -0.54 -4.77
CA GLU A 50 -7.38 -0.49 -3.85
C GLU A 50 -8.66 0.02 -4.52
N SER A 51 -9.14 -0.72 -5.53
CA SER A 51 -10.45 -0.43 -6.12
C SER A 51 -11.58 -0.72 -5.12
N ARG A 52 -12.34 0.33 -4.78
CA ARG A 52 -13.53 0.26 -3.93
C ARG A 52 -14.77 0.31 -4.80
N SER A 53 -15.51 -0.79 -4.85
CA SER A 53 -16.80 -0.86 -5.51
C SER A 53 -17.94 -0.73 -4.51
N ALA A 54 -19.00 -0.03 -4.92
CA ALA A 54 -20.30 -0.05 -4.28
C ALA A 54 -21.33 -0.52 -5.31
N GLY A 55 -22.17 -1.48 -4.93
CA GLY A 55 -23.20 -2.05 -5.80
C GLY A 55 -24.55 -2.06 -5.11
N PHE A 56 -25.60 -1.76 -5.88
CA PHE A 56 -26.98 -1.95 -5.43
C PHE A 56 -27.27 -3.44 -5.23
N ALA A 57 -27.70 -3.81 -4.03
CA ALA A 57 -28.05 -5.19 -3.69
C ALA A 57 -29.56 -5.43 -3.70
N GLY A 58 -30.37 -4.40 -3.45
CA GLY A 58 -31.82 -4.51 -3.43
C GLY A 58 -32.51 -3.45 -2.58
N TRP A 59 -33.82 -3.55 -2.47
CA TRP A 59 -34.62 -2.82 -1.49
C TRP A 59 -34.88 -3.71 -0.28
N HIS A 60 -34.89 -3.13 0.92
CA HIS A 60 -35.28 -3.85 2.12
C HIS A 60 -36.76 -4.28 2.03
N PRO A 61 -37.12 -5.52 2.44
CA PRO A 61 -38.45 -6.08 2.16
C PRO A 61 -39.61 -5.40 2.90
N ILE A 62 -39.32 -4.74 4.04
CA ILE A 62 -40.35 -4.18 4.94
C ILE A 62 -40.39 -2.65 4.89
N ASN A 63 -39.26 -2.00 4.61
CA ASN A 63 -39.14 -0.54 4.71
C ASN A 63 -38.46 0.00 3.45
N ARG A 64 -38.66 1.29 3.15
CA ARG A 64 -38.14 1.91 1.94
C ARG A 64 -36.67 2.32 2.09
N SER A 65 -35.82 1.37 2.50
CA SER A 65 -34.38 1.55 2.60
C SER A 65 -33.66 0.77 1.50
N MET A 66 -32.53 1.31 1.06
CA MET A 66 -31.71 0.72 0.01
C MET A 66 -30.63 -0.15 0.63
N LEU A 67 -30.38 -1.33 0.06
CA LEU A 67 -29.26 -2.19 0.43
C LEU A 67 -28.10 -1.97 -0.56
N ILE A 68 -26.94 -1.60 -0.04
CA ILE A 68 -25.71 -1.41 -0.81
C ILE A 68 -24.65 -2.39 -0.31
N SER A 69 -24.03 -3.12 -1.23
CA SER A 69 -22.83 -3.90 -0.95
C SER A 69 -21.59 -3.07 -1.26
N THR A 70 -20.72 -2.86 -0.28
CA THR A 70 -19.41 -2.22 -0.48
C THR A 70 -18.29 -3.18 -0.10
N ARG A 71 -17.16 -3.11 -0.83
CA ARG A 71 -15.94 -3.85 -0.47
C ARG A 71 -15.15 -3.04 0.55
N PHE A 72 -14.90 -3.62 1.72
CA PHE A 72 -13.99 -3.06 2.73
C PHE A 72 -12.90 -4.08 3.05
N GLY A 73 -11.66 -3.80 2.60
CA GLY A 73 -10.55 -4.74 2.67
C GLY A 73 -10.81 -6.01 1.85
N ASN A 74 -10.85 -7.16 2.52
CA ASN A 74 -10.97 -8.47 1.86
C ASN A 74 -12.40 -9.05 1.86
N THR A 75 -13.39 -8.30 2.32
CA THR A 75 -14.78 -8.77 2.39
C THR A 75 -15.77 -7.73 1.87
N ASN A 76 -16.93 -8.22 1.43
CA ASN A 76 -18.08 -7.39 1.11
C ASN A 76 -18.95 -7.23 2.35
N GLN A 77 -19.36 -6.00 2.64
CA GLN A 77 -20.26 -5.67 3.74
C GLN A 77 -21.55 -5.07 3.20
N LEU A 78 -22.68 -5.51 3.76
CA LEU A 78 -23.99 -5.00 3.41
C LEU A 78 -24.31 -3.78 4.28
N HIS A 79 -24.67 -2.66 3.65
CA HIS A 79 -25.07 -1.42 4.29
C HIS A 79 -26.54 -1.13 3.96
N GLN A 80 -27.27 -0.62 4.94
CA GLN A 80 -28.64 -0.13 4.77
C GLN A 80 -28.63 1.40 4.81
N LEU A 81 -29.22 2.03 3.80
CA LEU A 81 -29.34 3.50 3.63
C LEU A 81 -30.77 3.98 3.85
#